data_AF-A0AA96S3I9-F1
#
_entry.id   AF-A0AA96S3I9-F1
#
_cell.length_a   1.000
_cell.length_b   1.000
_cell.length_c   1.000
_cell.angle_alpha   90.00
_cell.angle_beta   90.00
_cell.angle_gamma   90.00
#
_symmetry.space_group_name_H-M   'P 1'
#
loop_
_entity.id
_entity.type
_entity.pdbx_description
1 polymer ?
#
loop_
_entity_poly.entity_id
_entity_poly.type
_entity_poly.pdbx_seq_one_letter_code
_entity_poly.pdbx_strand_id
1 'polypeptide(L)'
;MFSVLLNVVLIAIIAIGVLFFLPKEHKSEVKSSINIESIEKVNEVVFLNAGINEIISETKTTQVFGFDVPFSKKAALVILNYKAKFGIKSSVKVEQISEKEYKVIVPKLEVIGVELSKDNPYDLYDSHGELLSGTTEDIDTGKLVANQLSSDKQAEYLDKFKSEIKESAINYYKTIFSSMDSEVKVTIEFTE
;
A
#
# COMPACT_ATOMS: atom_id res chain seq x y z
N MET A 1 67.12 -17.93 10.14
CA MET A 1 65.93 -18.69 10.62
C MET A 1 64.79 -17.77 11.06
N PHE A 2 65.05 -16.70 11.85
CA PHE A 2 64.03 -15.78 12.37
C PHE A 2 63.21 -15.02 11.29
N SER A 3 63.86 -14.54 10.22
CA SER A 3 63.19 -13.78 9.14
C SER A 3 62.19 -14.61 8.32
N VAL A 4 62.45 -15.91 8.17
CA VAL A 4 61.55 -16.83 7.44
C VAL A 4 60.28 -17.07 8.25
N LEU A 5 60.40 -17.19 9.58
CA LEU A 5 59.26 -17.41 10.48
C LEU A 5 58.30 -16.22 10.49
N LEU A 6 58.84 -14.99 10.51
CA LEU A 6 58.04 -13.75 10.52
C LEU A 6 57.20 -13.57 9.25
N ASN A 7 57.79 -13.86 8.09
CA ASN A 7 57.09 -13.76 6.80
C ASN A 7 55.96 -14.81 6.69
N VAL A 8 56.17 -16.01 7.22
CA VAL A 8 55.13 -17.06 7.26
C VAL A 8 53.95 -16.64 8.14
N VAL A 9 54.21 -16.01 9.29
CA VAL A 9 53.15 -15.51 10.17
C VAL A 9 52.36 -14.38 9.51
N LEU A 10 53.02 -13.45 8.82
CA LEU A 10 52.34 -12.34 8.13
C LEU A 10 51.44 -12.84 6.99
N ILE A 11 51.91 -13.79 6.19
CA ILE A 11 51.12 -14.42 5.12
C ILE A 11 49.91 -15.16 5.71
N ALA A 12 50.08 -15.85 6.85
CA ALA A 12 48.98 -16.51 7.53
C ALA A 12 47.91 -15.54 8.04
N ILE A 13 48.30 -14.40 8.61
CA ILE A 13 47.36 -13.36 9.08
C ILE A 13 46.60 -12.75 7.89
N ILE A 14 47.28 -12.47 6.78
CA ILE A 14 46.63 -11.96 5.56
C ILE A 14 45.67 -13.00 4.98
N ALA A 15 46.07 -14.27 4.91
CA ALA A 15 45.22 -15.35 4.42
C ALA A 15 43.97 -15.55 5.29
N ILE A 16 44.10 -15.50 6.62
CA ILE A 16 42.98 -15.58 7.56
C ILE A 16 42.07 -14.36 7.45
N GLY A 17 42.64 -13.15 7.33
CA GLY A 17 41.91 -11.93 7.09
C GLY A 17 41.09 -12.01 5.80
N VAL A 18 41.71 -12.41 4.69
CA VAL A 18 41.01 -12.61 3.41
C VAL A 18 39.90 -13.64 3.54
N LEU A 19 40.12 -14.77 4.22
CA LEU A 19 39.09 -15.80 4.46
C LEU A 19 37.91 -15.28 5.29
N PHE A 20 38.15 -14.38 6.25
CA PHE A 20 37.12 -13.76 7.07
C PHE A 20 36.29 -12.73 6.29
N PHE A 21 36.91 -12.08 5.29
CA PHE A 21 36.29 -11.14 4.37
C PHE A 21 35.73 -11.78 3.08
N LEU A 22 35.87 -13.10 2.90
CA LEU A 22 35.20 -13.79 1.80
C LEU A 22 33.68 -13.68 1.97
N PRO A 23 32.93 -13.35 0.91
CA PRO A 23 31.49 -13.20 0.98
C PRO A 23 30.88 -14.53 1.44
N LYS A 24 30.27 -14.53 2.62
CA LYS A 24 29.50 -15.68 3.10
C LYS A 24 28.27 -15.82 2.20
N GLU A 25 28.09 -16.99 1.60
CA GLU A 25 26.85 -17.30 0.90
C GLU A 25 25.69 -17.28 1.89
N HIS A 26 24.88 -16.23 1.84
CA HIS A 26 23.64 -16.14 2.59
C HIS A 26 22.57 -16.95 1.85
N LYS A 27 22.29 -18.16 2.34
CA LYS A 27 21.14 -18.94 1.89
C LYS A 27 19.89 -18.37 2.56
N SER A 28 19.06 -17.66 1.80
CA SER A 28 17.74 -17.25 2.27
C SER A 28 16.75 -18.41 2.12
N GLU A 29 16.11 -18.78 3.22
CA GLU A 29 15.00 -19.75 3.25
C GLU A 29 13.72 -18.98 3.61
N VAL A 30 12.71 -19.02 2.74
CA VAL A 30 11.41 -18.37 3.00
C VAL A 30 10.48 -19.38 3.65
N LYS A 31 10.03 -19.11 4.88
CA LYS A 31 9.00 -19.88 5.58
C LYS A 31 7.77 -19.01 5.74
N SER A 32 6.61 -19.55 5.34
CA SER A 32 5.31 -18.88 5.49
C SER A 32 4.39 -19.74 6.35
N SER A 33 3.65 -19.09 7.25
CA SER A 33 2.61 -19.71 8.08
C SER A 33 1.40 -18.79 8.05
N ILE A 34 0.22 -19.35 7.84
CA ILE A 34 -1.03 -18.61 7.73
C ILE A 34 -1.94 -19.04 8.86
N ASN A 35 -2.53 -18.08 9.55
CA ASN A 35 -3.60 -18.30 10.51
C ASN A 35 -4.82 -17.47 10.08
N ILE A 36 -5.99 -18.11 9.98
CA ILE A 36 -7.24 -17.44 9.60
C ILE A 36 -7.94 -17.04 10.89
N GLU A 37 -8.02 -15.73 11.14
CA GLU A 37 -8.65 -15.20 12.36
C GLU A 37 -10.18 -15.21 12.28
N SER A 38 -10.75 -14.75 11.16
CA SER A 38 -12.21 -14.67 10.96
C SER A 38 -12.60 -14.83 9.49
N ILE A 39 -13.88 -15.14 9.27
CA ILE A 39 -14.52 -15.17 7.95
C ILE A 39 -15.87 -14.48 8.08
N GLU A 40 -16.09 -13.43 7.28
CA GLU A 40 -17.31 -12.64 7.29
C GLU A 40 -17.98 -12.64 5.90
N LYS A 41 -19.31 -12.72 5.88
CA LYS A 41 -20.10 -12.55 4.66
C LYS A 41 -20.49 -11.07 4.54
N VAL A 42 -20.01 -10.42 3.50
CA VAL A 42 -20.24 -8.98 3.26
C VAL A 42 -21.02 -8.75 1.98
N ASN A 43 -21.77 -7.64 1.91
CA ASN A 43 -22.51 -7.20 0.73
C ASN A 43 -21.90 -5.90 0.20
N GLU A 44 -20.72 -6.02 -0.42
CA GLU A 44 -19.99 -4.89 -0.97
C GLU A 44 -20.16 -4.81 -2.48
N VAL A 45 -20.30 -3.61 -3.02
CA VAL A 45 -20.37 -3.35 -4.46
C VAL A 45 -19.35 -2.29 -4.80
N VAL A 46 -18.46 -2.59 -5.75
CA VAL A 46 -17.45 -1.64 -6.26
C VAL A 46 -18.01 -0.95 -7.50
N PHE A 47 -18.02 0.37 -7.50
CA PHE A 47 -18.46 1.19 -8.63
C PHE A 47 -17.28 1.81 -9.40
N LEU A 48 -16.14 2.03 -8.74
CA LEU A 48 -14.97 2.64 -9.37
C LEU A 48 -13.68 1.98 -8.89
N ASN A 49 -12.76 1.72 -9.83
CA ASN A 49 -11.38 1.37 -9.54
C ASN A 49 -10.48 2.50 -10.05
N ALA A 50 -9.73 3.14 -9.15
CA ALA A 50 -8.74 4.16 -9.52
C ALA A 50 -7.34 3.56 -9.44
N GLY A 51 -6.62 3.56 -10.56
CA GLY A 51 -5.18 3.25 -10.55
C GLY A 51 -4.39 4.43 -10.00
N ILE A 52 -3.56 4.17 -9.00
CA ILE A 52 -2.77 5.15 -8.28
C ILE A 52 -1.30 4.74 -8.36
N ASN A 53 -0.47 5.66 -8.83
CA ASN A 53 0.98 5.56 -8.82
C ASN A 53 1.50 6.65 -7.91
N GLU A 54 2.17 6.27 -6.83
CA GLU A 54 2.53 7.18 -5.75
C GLU A 54 4.02 7.08 -5.44
N ILE A 55 4.64 8.22 -5.18
CA ILE A 55 6.04 8.33 -4.79
C ILE A 55 6.06 8.79 -3.35
N ILE A 56 6.59 7.94 -2.47
CA ILE A 56 6.62 8.16 -1.03
C ILE A 56 8.06 8.32 -0.61
N SER A 57 8.38 9.41 0.09
CA SER A 57 9.72 9.64 0.63
C SER A 57 9.65 9.84 2.13
N GLU A 58 10.60 9.23 2.84
CA GLU A 58 10.79 9.44 4.27
C GLU A 58 12.27 9.72 4.53
N THR A 59 12.54 10.56 5.54
CA THR A 59 13.90 10.82 6.02
C THR A 59 13.95 10.68 7.53
N LYS A 60 14.97 10.02 8.05
CA LYS A 60 15.27 9.92 9.49
C LYS A 60 16.63 10.54 9.80
N THR A 61 16.79 11.08 10.99
CA THR A 61 18.05 11.67 11.49
C THR A 61 18.29 11.20 12.92
N THR A 62 19.55 10.98 13.32
CA THR A 62 19.88 10.65 14.71
C THR A 62 19.79 11.90 15.59
N GLN A 63 19.14 11.79 16.76
CA GLN A 63 19.13 12.85 17.78
C GLN A 63 19.92 12.45 19.03
N VAL A 64 20.73 13.38 19.53
CA VAL A 64 21.49 13.26 20.77
C VAL A 64 21.26 14.52 21.62
N PHE A 65 20.75 14.35 22.84
CA PHE A 65 20.33 15.45 23.71
C PHE A 65 19.33 16.45 23.07
N GLY A 66 18.48 15.96 22.16
CA GLY A 66 17.51 16.80 21.43
C GLY A 66 18.11 17.59 20.27
N PHE A 67 19.39 17.38 19.95
CA PHE A 67 20.04 17.97 18.78
C PHE A 67 20.23 16.93 17.69
N ASP A 68 19.94 17.33 16.45
CA ASP A 68 20.21 16.51 15.27
C ASP A 68 21.71 16.34 15.06
N VAL A 69 22.17 15.10 14.91
CA VAL A 69 23.56 14.80 14.59
C VAL A 69 23.80 15.17 13.12
N PRO A 70 24.75 16.06 12.80
CA PRO A 70 25.02 16.43 11.42
C PRO A 70 25.50 15.23 10.61
N PHE A 71 25.17 15.19 9.32
CA PHE A 71 25.51 14.09 8.41
C PHE A 71 24.95 12.72 8.83
N SER A 72 23.92 12.67 9.67
CA SER A 72 23.28 11.42 10.10
C SER A 72 21.97 11.13 9.35
N LYS A 73 21.62 11.87 8.30
CA LYS A 73 20.34 11.61 7.62
C LYS A 73 20.36 10.26 6.90
N LYS A 74 19.28 9.49 7.02
CA LYS A 74 18.88 8.41 6.10
C LYS A 74 17.65 8.83 5.33
N ALA A 75 17.58 8.48 4.06
CA ALA A 75 16.45 8.74 3.18
C ALA A 75 16.03 7.44 2.47
N ALA A 76 14.73 7.33 2.21
CA ALA A 76 14.17 6.31 1.35
C ALA A 76 13.16 6.93 0.40
N LEU A 77 13.10 6.39 -0.81
CA LEU A 77 12.16 6.75 -1.85
C LEU A 77 11.51 5.46 -2.37
N VAL A 78 10.20 5.35 -2.20
CA VAL A 78 9.40 4.20 -2.59
C VAL A 78 8.43 4.63 -3.68
N ILE A 79 8.34 3.82 -4.74
CA ILE A 79 7.29 3.92 -5.75
C ILE A 79 6.27 2.83 -5.46
N LEU A 80 5.02 3.22 -5.26
CA LEU A 80 3.92 2.33 -4.93
C LEU A 80 2.84 2.43 -6.03
N ASN A 81 2.49 1.29 -6.64
CA ASN A 81 1.45 1.24 -7.66
C ASN A 81 0.33 0.30 -7.21
N TYR A 82 -0.89 0.83 -7.12
CA TYR A 82 -2.04 0.09 -6.62
C TYR A 82 -3.34 0.59 -7.23
N LYS A 83 -4.43 -0.12 -6.97
CA LYS A 83 -5.79 0.27 -7.31
C LYS A 83 -6.58 0.50 -6.04
N ALA A 84 -7.15 1.68 -5.87
CA ALA A 84 -8.17 1.92 -4.85
C ALA A 84 -9.56 1.56 -5.41
N LYS A 85 -10.35 0.87 -4.59
CA LYS A 85 -11.70 0.41 -4.93
C LYS A 85 -12.72 1.19 -4.12
N PHE A 86 -13.67 1.83 -4.78
CA PHE A 86 -14.68 2.66 -4.15
C PHE A 86 -16.08 2.17 -4.49
N GLY A 87 -16.99 2.28 -3.52
CA GLY A 87 -18.35 1.79 -3.68
C GLY A 87 -19.16 1.84 -2.40
N ILE A 88 -19.95 0.80 -2.14
CA ILE A 88 -20.76 0.66 -0.92
C ILE A 88 -20.44 -0.63 -0.19
N LYS A 89 -20.45 -0.59 1.15
CA LYS A 89 -20.26 -1.79 2.01
C LYS A 89 -21.56 -2.42 2.50
N SER A 90 -22.69 -1.83 2.14
CA SER A 90 -24.02 -2.29 2.54
C SER A 90 -24.99 -2.29 1.37
N SER A 91 -26.02 -3.12 1.47
CA SER A 91 -27.06 -3.24 0.45
C SER A 91 -27.85 -1.93 0.32
N VAL A 92 -28.27 -1.64 -0.92
CA VAL A 92 -29.19 -0.53 -1.20
C VAL A 92 -30.60 -0.84 -0.71
N LYS A 93 -31.36 0.21 -0.39
CA LYS A 93 -32.80 0.10 -0.15
C LYS A 93 -33.54 0.46 -1.43
N VAL A 94 -34.58 -0.31 -1.76
CA VAL A 94 -35.43 -0.04 -2.92
C VAL A 94 -36.84 0.21 -2.42
N GLU A 95 -37.41 1.35 -2.76
CA GLU A 95 -38.78 1.74 -2.45
C GLU A 95 -39.58 1.82 -3.73
N GLN A 96 -40.74 1.15 -3.77
CA GLN A 96 -41.68 1.31 -4.87
C GLN A 96 -42.55 2.53 -4.61
N ILE A 97 -42.53 3.49 -5.54
CA ILE A 97 -43.31 4.72 -5.47
C ILE A 97 -44.65 4.52 -6.20
N SER A 98 -44.61 3.85 -7.35
CA SER A 98 -45.80 3.44 -8.11
C SER A 98 -45.50 2.17 -8.94
N GLU A 99 -46.45 1.72 -9.75
CA GLU A 99 -46.33 0.46 -10.52
C GLU A 99 -45.04 0.37 -11.36
N LYS A 100 -44.59 1.49 -11.95
CA LYS A 100 -43.38 1.56 -12.80
C LYS A 100 -42.37 2.58 -12.32
N GLU A 101 -42.40 2.92 -11.04
CA GLU A 101 -41.52 3.95 -10.48
C GLU A 101 -40.90 3.47 -9.16
N TYR A 102 -39.57 3.44 -9.14
CA TYR A 102 -38.79 2.99 -8.00
C TYR A 102 -37.77 4.04 -7.60
N LYS A 103 -37.51 4.10 -6.30
CA LYS A 103 -36.45 4.91 -5.71
C LYS A 103 -35.42 3.98 -5.08
N VAL A 104 -34.17 4.08 -5.53
CA VAL A 104 -33.04 3.34 -4.95
C VAL A 104 -32.26 4.29 -4.06
N ILE A 105 -32.19 3.95 -2.78
CA ILE A 105 -31.43 4.69 -1.78
C ILE A 105 -30.09 3.97 -1.61
N VAL A 106 -29.05 4.58 -2.16
CA VAL A 106 -27.67 4.12 -2.11
C VAL A 106 -27.05 4.60 -0.79
N PRO A 107 -26.46 3.72 0.02
CA PRO A 107 -25.81 4.11 1.25
C PRO A 107 -24.55 4.95 0.99
N LYS A 108 -23.93 5.41 2.07
CA LYS A 108 -22.69 6.20 2.01
C LYS A 108 -21.62 5.51 1.16
N LEU A 109 -20.95 6.29 0.34
CA LEU A 109 -19.83 5.82 -0.46
C LEU A 109 -18.59 5.64 0.43
N GLU A 110 -17.87 4.55 0.22
CA GLU A 110 -16.76 4.13 1.06
C GLU A 110 -15.62 3.54 0.23
N VAL A 111 -14.44 3.49 0.87
CA VAL A 111 -13.29 2.71 0.39
C VAL A 111 -13.59 1.24 0.66
N ILE A 112 -13.70 0.45 -0.41
CA ILE A 112 -13.93 -1.00 -0.34
C ILE A 112 -12.62 -1.73 -0.10
N GLY A 113 -11.55 -1.28 -0.75
CA GLY A 113 -10.23 -1.85 -0.52
C GLY A 113 -9.18 -1.32 -1.46
N VAL A 114 -7.99 -1.89 -1.33
CA VAL A 114 -6.84 -1.62 -2.18
C VAL A 114 -6.32 -2.92 -2.77
N GLU A 115 -5.86 -2.88 -4.01
CA GLU A 115 -5.24 -4.00 -4.70
C GLU A 115 -3.90 -3.54 -5.27
N LEU A 116 -2.81 -4.14 -4.80
CA LEU A 116 -1.48 -3.87 -5.35
C LEU A 116 -1.43 -4.22 -6.84
N SER A 117 -0.65 -3.46 -7.61
CA SER A 117 -0.43 -3.74 -9.03
C SER A 117 0.18 -5.14 -9.20
N LYS A 118 -0.28 -5.91 -10.18
CA LYS A 118 0.22 -7.28 -10.42
C LYS A 118 1.65 -7.28 -10.96
N ASP A 119 2.01 -6.24 -11.71
CA ASP A 119 3.27 -6.23 -12.46
C ASP A 119 4.39 -5.57 -11.65
N ASN A 120 4.15 -4.37 -11.12
CA ASN A 120 5.12 -3.63 -10.33
C ASN A 120 4.46 -2.96 -9.12
N PRO A 121 4.13 -3.73 -8.06
CA PRO A 121 3.39 -3.21 -6.90
C PRO A 121 4.18 -2.22 -6.07
N TYR A 122 5.49 -2.46 -5.92
CA TYR A 122 6.37 -1.76 -5.00
C TYR A 122 7.79 -1.75 -5.55
N ASP A 123 8.43 -0.60 -5.51
CA ASP A 123 9.84 -0.43 -5.85
C ASP A 123 10.52 0.48 -4.81
N LEU A 124 11.59 -0.02 -4.19
CA LEU A 124 12.47 0.81 -3.35
C LEU A 124 13.47 1.50 -4.28
N TYR A 125 13.02 2.61 -4.86
CA TYR A 125 13.74 3.31 -5.92
C TYR A 125 15.09 3.86 -5.44
N ASP A 126 15.14 4.40 -4.22
CA ASP A 126 16.37 4.88 -3.62
C ASP A 126 16.36 4.67 -2.10
N SER A 127 17.50 4.29 -1.55
CA SER A 127 17.74 4.25 -0.11
C SER A 127 19.21 4.54 0.15
N HIS A 128 19.47 5.66 0.80
CA HIS A 128 20.82 6.13 1.07
C HIS A 128 20.93 6.81 2.42
N GLY A 129 22.16 6.90 2.92
CA GLY A 129 22.50 7.60 4.15
C GLY A 129 23.71 8.50 3.98
N GLU A 130 23.76 9.56 4.77
CA GLU A 130 24.90 10.45 4.88
C GLU A 130 26.07 9.81 5.67
N LEU A 131 27.22 10.47 5.75
CA LEU A 131 28.48 9.90 6.29
C LEU A 131 28.35 9.30 7.70
N LEU A 132 27.57 9.93 8.58
CA LEU A 132 27.35 9.53 9.98
C LEU A 132 26.00 8.83 10.18
N SER A 133 25.33 8.41 9.11
CA SER A 133 24.03 7.71 9.17
C SER A 133 24.10 6.29 9.73
N GLY A 134 25.30 5.74 9.96
CA GLY A 134 25.48 4.38 10.49
C GLY A 134 24.83 4.15 11.85
N THR A 135 24.55 5.20 12.62
CA THR A 135 23.84 5.13 13.91
C THR A 135 22.36 5.47 13.81
N THR A 136 21.88 5.88 12.64
CA THR A 136 20.49 6.24 12.38
C THR A 136 19.70 4.98 12.09
N GLU A 137 18.52 4.87 12.68
CA GLU A 137 17.61 3.76 12.43
C GLU A 137 17.25 3.70 10.94
N ASP A 138 17.15 2.49 10.39
CA ASP A 138 16.66 2.31 9.03
C ASP A 138 15.21 2.77 8.90
N ILE A 139 14.86 3.17 7.68
CA ILE A 139 13.48 3.53 7.35
C ILE A 139 12.70 2.24 7.14
N ASP A 140 11.59 2.11 7.88
CA ASP A 140 10.67 0.98 7.73
C ASP A 140 9.74 1.25 6.54
N THR A 141 10.21 0.86 5.35
CA THR A 141 9.45 1.05 4.12
C THR A 141 8.17 0.23 4.09
N GLY A 142 8.10 -0.87 4.84
CA GLY A 142 6.88 -1.68 4.99
C GLY A 142 5.80 -0.90 5.74
N LYS A 143 6.16 -0.27 6.86
CA LYS A 143 5.26 0.62 7.61
C LYS A 143 4.87 1.85 6.79
N LEU A 144 5.81 2.43 6.05
CA LEU A 144 5.55 3.57 5.17
C LEU A 144 4.46 3.24 4.14
N VAL A 145 4.60 2.10 3.45
CA VAL A 145 3.62 1.62 2.47
C VAL A 145 2.28 1.26 3.11
N ALA A 146 2.30 0.55 4.25
CA ALA A 146 1.07 0.15 4.93
C ALA A 146 0.24 1.37 5.37
N ASN A 147 0.92 2.42 5.84
CA ASN A 147 0.27 3.69 6.16
C ASN A 147 -0.36 4.34 4.92
N GLN A 148 0.33 4.31 3.77
CA GLN A 148 -0.19 4.90 2.55
C GLN A 148 -1.41 4.16 1.99
N LEU A 149 -1.46 2.84 2.17
CA LEU A 149 -2.58 1.98 1.79
C LEU A 149 -3.75 2.01 2.79
N SER A 150 -3.60 2.69 3.93
CA SER A 150 -4.61 2.75 4.97
C SER A 150 -5.91 3.43 4.51
N SER A 151 -7.04 3.03 5.09
CA SER A 151 -8.35 3.60 4.79
C SER A 151 -8.39 5.13 4.93
N ASP A 152 -7.67 5.68 5.90
CA ASP A 152 -7.61 7.12 6.15
C ASP A 152 -6.98 7.87 4.97
N LYS A 153 -5.89 7.33 4.41
CA LYS A 153 -5.27 7.88 3.20
C LYS A 153 -6.14 7.71 1.97
N GLN A 154 -6.83 6.58 1.87
CA GLN A 154 -7.74 6.34 0.75
C GLN A 154 -8.99 7.22 0.77
N ALA A 155 -9.37 7.78 1.92
CA ALA A 155 -10.49 8.71 2.04
C ALA A 155 -10.27 10.01 1.24
N GLU A 156 -9.01 10.44 1.07
CA GLU A 156 -8.65 11.61 0.25
C GLU A 156 -9.06 11.40 -1.23
N TYR A 157 -8.84 10.18 -1.74
CA TYR A 157 -9.23 9.81 -3.11
C TYR A 157 -10.73 9.58 -3.25
N LEU A 158 -11.39 9.06 -2.21
CA LEU A 158 -12.84 8.89 -2.20
C LEU A 158 -13.56 10.23 -2.41
N ASP A 159 -13.11 11.30 -1.74
CA ASP A 159 -13.68 12.63 -1.92
C ASP A 159 -13.40 13.18 -3.32
N LYS A 160 -12.15 13.02 -3.80
CA LYS A 160 -11.73 13.45 -5.14
C LYS A 160 -12.54 12.82 -6.27
N PHE A 161 -12.88 11.54 -6.16
CA PHE A 161 -13.60 10.78 -7.19
C PHE A 161 -15.10 10.61 -6.91
N LYS A 162 -15.64 11.35 -5.92
CA LYS A 162 -17.02 11.18 -5.46
C LYS A 162 -18.05 11.31 -6.58
N SER A 163 -17.82 12.20 -7.55
CA SER A 163 -18.71 12.41 -8.70
C SER A 163 -18.75 11.19 -9.62
N GLU A 164 -17.58 10.68 -10.01
CA GLU A 164 -17.41 9.53 -10.90
C GLU A 164 -17.95 8.25 -10.26
N ILE A 165 -17.78 8.09 -8.95
CA ILE A 165 -18.35 6.98 -8.19
C ILE A 165 -19.88 7.05 -8.23
N LYS A 166 -20.46 8.23 -7.97
CA LYS A 166 -21.92 8.44 -8.02
C LYS A 166 -22.47 8.18 -9.42
N GLU A 167 -21.81 8.68 -10.47
CA GLU A 167 -22.21 8.45 -11.85
C GLU A 167 -22.22 6.96 -12.20
N SER A 168 -21.15 6.24 -11.83
CA SER A 168 -21.05 4.80 -12.03
C SER A 168 -22.15 4.03 -11.29
N ALA A 169 -22.43 4.38 -10.03
CA ALA A 169 -23.51 3.79 -9.25
C ALA A 169 -24.89 4.05 -9.89
N ILE A 170 -25.15 5.28 -10.35
CA ILE A 170 -26.39 5.65 -11.04
C ILE A 170 -26.57 4.80 -12.30
N ASN A 171 -25.53 4.71 -13.12
CA ASN A 171 -25.56 3.93 -14.36
C ASN A 171 -25.77 2.44 -14.08
N TYR A 172 -25.10 1.89 -13.07
CA TYR A 172 -25.25 0.50 -12.65
C TYR A 172 -26.70 0.17 -12.31
N TYR A 173 -27.32 0.91 -11.39
CA TYR A 173 -28.69 0.61 -10.97
C TYR A 173 -29.71 0.90 -12.07
N LYS A 174 -29.58 2.00 -12.83
CA LYS A 174 -30.47 2.25 -13.97
C LYS A 174 -30.40 1.12 -15.01
N THR A 175 -29.20 0.61 -15.29
CA THR A 175 -29.01 -0.51 -16.22
C THR A 175 -29.73 -1.76 -15.73
N ILE A 176 -29.62 -2.11 -14.45
CA ILE A 176 -30.29 -3.28 -13.88
C ILE A 176 -31.81 -3.19 -14.06
N PHE A 177 -32.43 -2.08 -13.64
CA PHE A 177 -33.88 -1.93 -13.73
C PHE A 177 -34.36 -1.87 -15.18
N SER A 178 -33.66 -1.14 -16.06
CA SER A 178 -34.01 -1.07 -17.48
C SER A 178 -33.88 -2.42 -18.20
N SER A 179 -33.01 -3.31 -17.72
CA SER A 179 -32.86 -4.67 -18.25
C SER A 179 -34.03 -5.58 -17.83
N MET A 180 -34.73 -5.24 -16.75
CA MET A 180 -35.92 -5.96 -16.29
C MET A 180 -37.19 -5.46 -16.98
N ASP A 181 -37.36 -4.14 -17.06
CA ASP A 181 -38.46 -3.47 -17.76
C ASP A 181 -37.99 -2.08 -18.23
N SER A 182 -37.99 -1.87 -19.55
CA SER A 182 -37.53 -0.63 -20.18
C SER A 182 -38.42 0.59 -19.87
N GLU A 183 -39.66 0.37 -19.44
CA GLU A 183 -40.60 1.44 -19.11
C GLU A 183 -40.50 1.90 -17.65
N VAL A 184 -39.72 1.19 -16.82
CA VAL A 184 -39.52 1.54 -15.41
C VAL A 184 -38.67 2.81 -15.27
N LYS A 185 -39.20 3.75 -14.47
CA LYS A 185 -38.49 4.95 -14.04
C LYS A 185 -37.80 4.69 -12.71
N VAL A 186 -36.50 5.02 -12.66
CA VAL A 186 -35.71 4.86 -11.44
C VAL A 186 -35.05 6.17 -11.05
N THR A 187 -35.29 6.58 -9.81
CA THR A 187 -34.60 7.68 -9.15
C THR A 187 -33.56 7.12 -8.18
N ILE A 188 -32.35 7.66 -8.21
CA ILE A 188 -31.25 7.24 -7.34
C ILE A 188 -30.97 8.37 -6.35
N GLU A 189 -31.00 8.06 -5.06
CA GLU A 189 -30.66 8.96 -3.97
C GLU A 189 -29.49 8.39 -3.17
N PHE A 190 -28.63 9.26 -2.64
CA PHE A 190 -27.50 8.87 -1.80
C PHE A 190 -27.74 9.37 -0.37
N THR A 191 -27.44 8.55 0.64
CA THR A 191 -27.64 8.94 2.06
C THR A 191 -26.63 9.96 2.59
N GLU A 192 -25.66 10.34 1.76
CA GLU A 192 -24.44 11.13 2.06
C GLU A 192 -23.46 10.51 3.08
#